data_AF-A0A8H9XIK8-F1
#
_entry.id   AF-A0A8H9XIK8-F1
#
_cell.length_a   1.000
_cell.length_b   1.000
_cell.length_c   1.000
_cell.angle_alpha   90.00
_cell.angle_beta   90.00
_cell.angle_gamma   90.00
#
_symmetry.space_group_name_H-M   'P 1'
#
loop_
_entity.id
_entity.type
_entity.pdbx_description
1 polymer ?
#
loop_
_entity_poly.entity_id
_entity_poly.type
_entity_poly.pdbx_seq_one_letter_code
_entity_poly.pdbx_strand_id
1 'polypeptide(L)'
;MTDILMPKATAVWLVDNTSLTFEQIADFCGLHPLEVRGIADGEVARDIRGADPIANGQLSREELDAAQKNAAYRMKAQKSRHAELLKPTKKAPRYTPVSRRQDRPDAIAWFLRNHPEVPDSQIARLLGTTKATIDQIRNRTHWNSANIKPVDPVTLGLASQLELDAVVRKAAEKKAKEDDKLKAEGFEGPSLRPASETGAFVEDSDQPEYEGAEHAPQAGVEADED
;
A
#
# COMPACT_ATOMS: atom_id res chain seq x y z
N MET A 1 -17.25 8.57 18.11
CA MET A 1 -17.09 8.60 19.57
C MET A 1 -15.94 7.68 19.92
N THR A 2 -15.08 8.08 20.84
CA THR A 2 -14.03 7.22 21.39
C THR A 2 -14.70 6.15 22.24
N ASP A 3 -14.46 4.89 21.89
CA ASP A 3 -15.04 3.75 22.60
C ASP A 3 -14.31 3.54 23.93
N ILE A 4 -15.07 3.38 25.02
CA ILE A 4 -14.50 3.13 26.35
C ILE A 4 -14.14 1.64 26.44
N LEU A 5 -12.90 1.35 26.84
CA LEU A 5 -12.35 -0.01 26.84
C LEU A 5 -13.12 -1.00 27.73
N MET A 6 -13.71 -0.54 28.85
CA MET A 6 -14.42 -1.37 29.82
C MET A 6 -15.70 -0.67 30.35
N PRO A 7 -16.74 -0.53 29.52
CA PRO A 7 -17.86 0.38 29.80
C PRO A 7 -18.62 0.01 31.08
N LYS A 8 -18.87 -1.28 31.36
CA LYS A 8 -19.56 -1.72 32.58
C LYS A 8 -18.72 -1.50 33.84
N ALA A 9 -17.43 -1.78 33.81
CA ALA A 9 -16.54 -1.58 34.95
C ALA A 9 -16.32 -0.08 35.24
N THR A 10 -16.24 0.75 34.18
CA THR A 10 -16.18 2.20 34.32
C THR A 10 -17.49 2.76 34.86
N ALA A 11 -18.64 2.24 34.43
CA ALA A 11 -19.93 2.64 34.98
C ALA A 11 -20.07 2.32 36.48
N VAL A 12 -19.67 1.11 36.92
CA VAL A 12 -19.63 0.74 38.36
C VAL A 12 -18.80 1.77 39.15
N TRP A 13 -17.59 2.08 38.66
CA TRP A 13 -16.73 3.03 39.34
C TRP A 13 -17.35 4.45 39.40
N LEU A 14 -17.93 4.92 38.30
CA LEU A 14 -18.56 6.24 38.24
C LEU A 14 -19.78 6.34 39.16
N VAL A 15 -20.61 5.29 39.23
CA VAL A 15 -21.77 5.25 40.14
C VAL A 15 -21.33 5.34 41.61
N ASP A 16 -20.26 4.63 41.99
CA ASP A 16 -19.81 4.56 43.38
C ASP A 16 -18.99 5.78 43.84
N ASN A 17 -18.28 6.44 42.92
CA ASN A 17 -17.26 7.46 43.26
C ASN A 17 -17.64 8.88 42.81
N THR A 18 -18.78 9.07 42.17
CA THR A 18 -19.17 10.38 41.60
C THR A 18 -20.65 10.69 41.84
N SER A 19 -21.01 11.97 41.78
CA SER A 19 -22.41 12.44 41.89
C SER A 19 -23.07 12.65 40.52
N LEU A 20 -22.63 11.93 39.49
CA LEU A 20 -23.15 12.07 38.13
C LEU A 20 -24.55 11.46 38.01
N THR A 21 -25.35 11.99 37.09
CA THR A 21 -26.65 11.40 36.76
C THR A 21 -26.49 10.10 35.95
N PHE A 22 -27.46 9.20 36.03
CA PHE A 22 -27.44 7.94 35.28
C PHE A 22 -27.36 8.17 33.77
N GLU A 23 -27.96 9.25 33.26
CA GLU A 23 -27.86 9.62 31.84
C GLU A 23 -26.44 10.05 31.44
N GLN A 24 -25.75 10.81 32.29
CA GLN A 24 -24.37 11.22 32.01
C GLN A 24 -23.42 10.03 31.95
N ILE A 25 -23.59 9.08 32.88
CA ILE A 25 -22.79 7.85 32.92
C ILE A 25 -23.13 6.96 31.72
N ALA A 26 -24.42 6.82 31.38
CA ALA A 26 -24.89 6.06 30.23
C ALA A 26 -24.30 6.59 28.92
N ASP A 27 -24.37 7.91 28.71
CA ASP A 27 -23.85 8.56 27.50
C ASP A 27 -22.32 8.44 27.42
N PHE A 28 -21.61 8.53 28.54
CA PHE A 28 -20.15 8.40 28.56
C PHE A 28 -19.69 6.95 28.30
N CYS A 29 -20.35 5.97 28.92
CA CYS A 29 -20.01 4.55 28.79
C CYS A 29 -20.65 3.86 27.57
N GLY A 30 -21.55 4.53 26.84
CA GLY A 30 -22.31 3.93 25.74
C GLY A 30 -23.28 2.84 26.19
N LEU A 31 -23.80 2.94 27.43
CA LEU A 31 -24.75 2.00 28.02
C LEU A 31 -26.16 2.60 28.02
N HIS A 32 -27.18 1.77 28.22
CA HIS A 32 -28.53 2.30 28.41
C HIS A 32 -28.70 2.82 29.85
N PRO A 33 -29.42 3.93 30.11
CA PRO A 33 -29.64 4.44 31.48
C PRO A 33 -30.23 3.41 32.45
N LEU A 34 -31.05 2.48 31.96
CA LEU A 34 -31.59 1.37 32.76
C LEU A 34 -30.52 0.37 33.20
N GLU A 35 -29.47 0.15 32.41
CA GLU A 35 -28.35 -0.71 32.80
C GLU A 35 -27.53 -0.04 33.90
N VAL A 36 -27.31 1.27 33.81
CA VAL A 36 -26.61 2.04 34.85
C VAL A 36 -27.42 2.05 36.15
N ARG A 37 -28.75 2.19 36.07
CA ARG A 37 -29.64 2.04 37.23
C ARG A 37 -29.54 0.63 37.83
N GLY A 38 -29.57 -0.40 37.00
CA GLY A 38 -29.41 -1.79 37.46
C GLY A 38 -28.03 -2.05 38.11
N ILE A 39 -26.99 -1.32 37.71
CA ILE A 39 -25.68 -1.34 38.37
C ILE A 39 -25.77 -0.65 39.74
N ALA A 40 -26.42 0.51 39.83
CA ALA A 40 -26.60 1.25 41.08
C ALA A 40 -27.46 0.50 42.11
N ASP A 41 -28.52 -0.17 41.65
CA ASP A 41 -29.37 -1.06 42.46
C ASP A 41 -28.65 -2.39 42.79
N GLY A 42 -27.46 -2.59 42.22
CA GLY A 42 -26.63 -3.77 42.41
C GLY A 42 -27.25 -5.03 41.81
N GLU A 43 -28.16 -4.95 40.85
CA GLU A 43 -28.74 -6.10 40.13
C GLU A 43 -27.84 -6.60 39.00
N VAL A 44 -27.10 -5.67 38.37
CA VAL A 44 -26.23 -5.91 37.23
C VAL A 44 -24.78 -5.70 37.65
N ALA A 45 -23.87 -6.53 37.15
CA ALA A 45 -22.41 -6.37 37.33
C ALA A 45 -21.89 -6.46 38.79
N ARG A 46 -22.61 -7.18 39.69
CA ARG A 46 -22.20 -7.40 41.10
C ARG A 46 -20.74 -7.85 41.28
N ASP A 47 -20.25 -8.72 40.39
CA ASP A 47 -18.90 -9.30 40.48
C ASP A 47 -17.84 -8.47 39.73
N ILE A 48 -18.21 -7.32 39.14
CA ILE A 48 -17.28 -6.49 38.37
C ILE A 48 -16.63 -5.46 39.29
N ARG A 49 -15.30 -5.54 39.43
CA ARG A 49 -14.53 -4.48 40.11
C ARG A 49 -14.54 -3.20 39.26
N GLY A 50 -14.95 -2.09 39.86
CA GLY A 50 -14.93 -0.78 39.23
C GLY A 50 -13.55 -0.40 38.70
N ALA A 51 -13.49 0.12 37.47
CA ALA A 51 -12.27 0.57 36.81
C ALA A 51 -12.26 2.10 36.70
N ASP A 52 -11.29 2.74 37.36
CA ASP A 52 -11.14 4.20 37.38
C ASP A 52 -10.82 4.77 35.97
N PRO A 53 -11.71 5.57 35.35
CA PRO A 53 -11.50 6.15 34.03
C PRO A 53 -10.40 7.22 34.00
N ILE A 54 -10.09 7.85 35.15
CA ILE A 54 -9.00 8.82 35.27
C ILE A 54 -7.67 8.09 35.29
N ALA A 55 -7.56 7.03 36.10
CA ALA A 55 -6.35 6.19 36.14
C ALA A 55 -6.06 5.54 34.78
N ASN A 56 -7.10 5.16 34.04
CA ASN A 56 -7.00 4.62 32.68
C ASN A 56 -6.69 5.67 31.61
N GLY A 57 -6.65 6.97 31.96
CA GLY A 57 -6.43 8.07 31.02
C GLY A 57 -7.54 8.24 29.98
N GLN A 58 -8.76 7.81 30.31
CA GLN A 58 -9.95 7.94 29.47
C GLN A 58 -10.75 9.21 29.82
N LEU A 59 -10.55 9.76 31.01
CA LEU A 59 -11.22 10.96 31.49
C LEU A 59 -10.24 11.84 32.27
N SER A 60 -10.33 13.16 32.11
CA SER A 60 -9.59 14.10 32.95
C SER A 60 -10.38 14.46 34.21
N ARG A 61 -9.67 14.80 35.29
CA ARG A 61 -10.32 15.25 36.53
C ARG A 61 -11.11 16.54 36.33
N GLU A 62 -10.60 17.46 35.50
CA GLU A 62 -11.29 18.71 35.14
C GLU A 62 -12.64 18.45 34.46
N GLU A 63 -12.70 17.47 33.53
CA GLU A 63 -13.91 17.09 32.82
C GLU A 63 -14.93 16.47 33.77
N LEU A 64 -14.47 15.65 34.73
CA LEU A 64 -15.31 15.05 35.75
C LEU A 64 -15.91 16.12 36.68
N ASP A 65 -15.10 17.06 37.14
CA ASP A 65 -15.55 18.14 38.03
C ASP A 65 -16.56 19.07 37.34
N ALA A 66 -16.38 19.33 36.03
CA ALA A 66 -17.34 20.08 35.23
C ALA A 66 -18.68 19.34 35.09
N ALA A 67 -18.62 18.02 34.88
CA ALA A 67 -19.80 17.16 34.74
C ALA A 67 -20.60 17.02 36.04
N GLN A 68 -19.92 16.97 37.19
CA GLN A 68 -20.58 16.91 38.51
C GLN A 68 -21.33 18.21 38.85
N LYS A 69 -20.85 19.37 38.36
CA LYS A 69 -21.49 20.67 38.60
C LYS A 69 -22.72 20.92 37.72
N ASN A 70 -22.86 20.19 36.61
CA ASN A 70 -23.95 20.39 35.66
C ASN A 70 -24.49 19.05 35.13
N ALA A 71 -25.70 18.68 35.53
CA ALA A 71 -26.37 17.45 35.11
C ALA A 71 -26.61 17.33 33.59
N ALA A 72 -26.71 18.46 32.87
CA ALA A 72 -26.89 18.48 31.42
C ALA A 72 -25.56 18.33 30.65
N TYR A 73 -24.41 18.38 31.34
CA TYR A 73 -23.11 18.30 30.70
C TYR A 73 -22.81 16.86 30.26
N ARG A 74 -22.37 16.69 29.02
CA ARG A 74 -21.99 15.40 28.45
C ARG A 74 -20.47 15.31 28.31
N MET A 75 -19.89 14.41 29.09
CA MET A 75 -18.45 14.22 29.20
C MET A 75 -17.84 13.71 27.90
N LYS A 76 -16.66 14.22 27.55
CA LYS A 76 -15.92 13.76 26.38
C LYS A 76 -14.77 12.85 26.79
N ALA A 77 -14.81 11.60 26.32
CA ALA A 77 -13.73 10.65 26.54
C ALA A 77 -12.44 11.09 25.83
N GLN A 78 -11.34 11.14 26.59
CA GLN A 78 -10.02 11.39 26.06
C GLN A 78 -9.55 10.19 25.23
N LYS A 79 -8.88 10.47 24.10
CA LYS A 79 -8.21 9.43 23.33
C LYS A 79 -7.05 8.92 24.18
N SER A 80 -7.13 7.66 24.61
CA SER A 80 -6.06 7.05 25.38
C SER A 80 -4.76 7.07 24.57
N ARG A 81 -3.66 7.53 25.20
CA ARG A 81 -2.33 7.55 24.55
C ARG A 81 -1.88 6.15 24.10
N HIS A 82 -2.39 5.12 24.76
CA HIS A 82 -2.11 3.72 24.45
C HIS A 82 -2.84 3.20 23.19
N ALA A 83 -4.00 3.76 22.83
CA ALA A 83 -4.68 3.38 21.58
C ALA A 83 -3.85 3.74 20.34
N GLU A 84 -3.07 4.83 20.42
CA GLU A 84 -2.21 5.27 19.32
C GLU A 84 -0.96 4.38 19.15
N LEU A 85 -0.56 3.68 20.22
CA LEU A 85 0.52 2.69 20.20
C LEU A 85 0.05 1.33 19.62
N LEU A 86 -1.25 1.04 19.66
CA LEU A 86 -1.87 -0.16 19.08
C LEU A 86 -2.18 -0.01 17.58
N LYS A 87 -1.35 0.73 16.83
CA LYS A 87 -1.44 0.68 15.36
C LYS A 87 -1.23 -0.78 14.92
N PRO A 88 -2.11 -1.34 14.07
CA PRO A 88 -1.99 -2.72 13.64
C PRO A 88 -0.59 -2.94 13.06
N THR A 89 0.15 -3.85 13.68
CA THR A 89 1.50 -4.21 13.26
C THR A 89 1.46 -4.61 11.78
N LYS A 90 2.49 -4.21 11.03
CA LYS A 90 2.61 -4.57 9.61
C LYS A 90 2.51 -6.09 9.51
N LYS A 91 1.65 -6.60 8.62
CA LYS A 91 1.52 -8.05 8.38
C LYS A 91 2.93 -8.64 8.19
N ALA A 92 3.27 -9.66 8.97
CA ALA A 92 4.56 -10.33 8.87
C ALA A 92 4.76 -10.88 7.45
N PRO A 93 6.01 -10.99 6.97
CA PRO A 93 6.29 -11.64 5.69
C PRO A 93 5.67 -13.04 5.64
N ARG A 94 4.85 -13.33 4.61
CA ARG A 94 4.27 -14.67 4.44
C ARG A 94 5.40 -15.65 4.10
N TYR A 95 5.65 -16.62 4.97
CA TYR A 95 6.57 -17.72 4.64
C TYR A 95 5.98 -18.57 3.52
N THR A 96 6.74 -18.78 2.46
CA THR A 96 6.33 -19.69 1.37
C THR A 96 7.15 -20.98 1.50
N PRO A 97 6.49 -22.14 1.62
CA PRO A 97 7.17 -23.43 1.74
C PRO A 97 8.01 -23.74 0.50
N VAL A 98 9.04 -24.59 0.67
CA VAL A 98 10.03 -24.92 -0.37
C VAL A 98 9.38 -25.40 -1.68
N SER A 99 8.33 -26.21 -1.57
CA SER A 99 7.57 -26.73 -2.72
C SER A 99 6.95 -25.64 -3.58
N ARG A 100 6.52 -24.54 -2.98
CA ARG A 100 5.84 -23.42 -3.63
C ARG A 100 6.77 -22.25 -3.98
N ARG A 101 8.10 -22.48 -3.93
CA ARG A 101 9.08 -21.43 -4.28
C ARG A 101 9.18 -21.21 -5.79
N GLN A 102 8.90 -22.23 -6.59
CA GLN A 102 8.90 -22.14 -8.06
C GLN A 102 7.72 -21.32 -8.58
N ASP A 103 6.63 -21.23 -7.81
CA ASP A 103 5.45 -20.41 -8.14
C ASP A 103 5.77 -18.91 -8.17
N ARG A 104 6.81 -18.46 -7.45
CA ARG A 104 7.18 -17.04 -7.40
C ARG A 104 7.75 -16.52 -8.72
N PRO A 105 8.75 -17.18 -9.34
CA PRO A 105 9.20 -16.84 -10.69
C PRO A 105 8.07 -16.80 -11.73
N ASP A 106 7.14 -17.74 -11.65
CA ASP A 106 5.98 -17.82 -12.55
C ASP A 106 5.04 -16.61 -12.39
N ALA A 107 4.74 -16.24 -11.14
CA ALA A 107 3.96 -15.03 -10.85
C ALA A 107 4.66 -13.74 -11.30
N ILE A 108 5.98 -13.64 -11.14
CA ILE A 108 6.76 -12.48 -11.60
C ILE A 108 6.69 -12.36 -13.13
N ALA A 109 6.87 -13.48 -13.84
CA ALA A 109 6.76 -13.49 -15.29
C ALA A 109 5.37 -13.08 -15.79
N TRP A 110 4.31 -13.43 -15.05
CA TRP A 110 2.95 -12.99 -15.34
C TRP A 110 2.77 -11.48 -15.18
N PHE A 111 3.31 -10.87 -14.12
CA PHE A 111 3.29 -9.41 -13.96
C PHE A 111 4.04 -8.70 -15.09
N LEU A 112 5.24 -9.16 -15.42
CA LEU A 112 6.06 -8.55 -16.47
C LEU A 112 5.40 -8.61 -17.86
N ARG A 113 4.57 -9.64 -18.10
CA ARG A 113 3.85 -9.81 -19.38
C ARG A 113 2.54 -9.03 -19.43
N ASN A 114 1.71 -9.14 -18.39
CA ASN A 114 0.33 -8.63 -18.43
C ASN A 114 0.18 -7.23 -17.83
N HIS A 115 1.05 -6.87 -16.88
CA HIS A 115 0.96 -5.62 -16.13
C HIS A 115 2.31 -4.88 -16.05
N PRO A 116 2.88 -4.44 -17.20
CA PRO A 116 4.14 -3.69 -17.22
C PRO A 116 4.04 -2.31 -16.54
N GLU A 117 2.82 -1.82 -16.29
CA GLU A 117 2.56 -0.60 -15.53
C GLU A 117 2.86 -0.73 -14.02
N VAL A 118 2.90 -1.96 -13.50
CA VAL A 118 3.14 -2.20 -12.06
C VAL A 118 4.64 -2.07 -11.77
N PRO A 119 5.05 -1.18 -10.85
CA PRO A 119 6.47 -1.01 -10.54
C PRO A 119 7.03 -2.19 -9.74
N ASP A 120 8.29 -2.53 -9.99
CA ASP A 120 8.99 -3.67 -9.36
C ASP A 120 9.00 -3.61 -7.82
N SER A 121 8.90 -2.40 -7.24
CA SER A 121 8.74 -2.20 -5.80
C SER A 121 7.42 -2.76 -5.25
N GLN A 122 6.34 -2.67 -6.01
CA GLN A 122 5.03 -3.23 -5.63
C GLN A 122 5.02 -4.74 -5.83
N ILE A 123 5.59 -5.25 -6.93
CA ILE A 123 5.75 -6.70 -7.19
C ILE A 123 6.57 -7.35 -6.07
N ALA A 124 7.71 -6.77 -5.71
CA ALA A 124 8.58 -7.26 -4.63
C ALA A 124 7.83 -7.37 -3.29
N ARG A 125 7.03 -6.35 -2.95
CA ARG A 125 6.25 -6.31 -1.71
C ARG A 125 5.09 -7.30 -1.70
N LEU A 126 4.41 -7.47 -2.84
CA LEU A 126 3.24 -8.34 -2.97
C LEU A 126 3.64 -9.82 -2.93
N LEU A 127 4.67 -10.21 -3.70
CA LEU A 127 5.11 -11.60 -3.84
C LEU A 127 6.16 -12.01 -2.80
N GLY A 128 6.67 -11.07 -2.00
CA GLY A 128 7.74 -11.32 -1.04
C GLY A 128 9.05 -11.76 -1.71
N THR A 129 9.41 -11.09 -2.80
CA THR A 129 10.64 -11.34 -3.58
C THR A 129 11.55 -10.09 -3.54
N THR A 130 12.75 -10.19 -4.11
CA THR A 130 13.68 -9.06 -4.24
C THR A 130 13.65 -8.50 -5.65
N LYS A 131 14.04 -7.23 -5.81
CA LYS A 131 14.16 -6.59 -7.13
C LYS A 131 15.19 -7.30 -8.02
N ALA A 132 16.30 -7.75 -7.45
CA ALA A 132 17.32 -8.52 -8.17
C ALA A 132 16.75 -9.80 -8.80
N THR A 133 15.84 -10.51 -8.11
CA THR A 133 15.16 -11.68 -8.68
C THR A 133 14.23 -11.29 -9.83
N ILE A 134 13.53 -10.15 -9.73
CA ILE A 134 12.66 -9.64 -10.81
C ILE A 134 13.51 -9.32 -12.05
N ASP A 135 14.67 -8.66 -11.86
CA ASP A 135 15.59 -8.33 -12.94
C ASP A 135 16.17 -9.58 -13.61
N GLN A 136 16.51 -10.61 -12.82
CA GLN A 136 16.98 -11.89 -13.37
C GLN A 136 15.92 -12.58 -14.23
N ILE A 137 14.64 -12.48 -13.87
CA ILE A 137 13.55 -13.06 -14.65
C ILE A 137 13.29 -12.23 -15.92
N ARG A 138 13.32 -10.88 -15.80
CA ARG A 138 13.20 -9.95 -16.93
C ARG A 138 14.29 -10.21 -17.98
N ASN A 139 15.52 -10.39 -17.52
CA ASN A 139 16.69 -10.63 -18.37
C ASN A 139 16.91 -12.12 -18.70
N ARG A 140 16.02 -13.01 -18.25
CA ARG A 140 16.13 -14.48 -18.40
C ARG A 140 17.43 -15.11 -17.88
N THR A 141 18.10 -14.45 -16.92
CA THR A 141 19.33 -14.93 -16.27
C THR A 141 19.08 -15.75 -15.00
N HIS A 142 17.81 -15.94 -14.61
CA HIS A 142 17.45 -16.86 -13.54
C HIS A 142 17.82 -18.31 -13.91
N TRP A 143 18.35 -19.08 -12.96
CA TRP A 143 18.84 -20.46 -13.19
C TRP A 143 17.78 -21.39 -13.81
N ASN A 144 16.49 -21.15 -13.54
CA ASN A 144 15.37 -21.93 -14.07
C ASN A 144 14.60 -21.22 -15.20
N SER A 145 15.21 -20.26 -15.90
CA SER A 145 14.48 -19.38 -16.85
C SER A 145 13.74 -20.13 -17.96
N ALA A 146 14.26 -21.29 -18.40
CA ALA A 146 13.65 -22.11 -19.44
C ALA A 146 12.29 -22.72 -19.04
N ASN A 147 12.06 -22.98 -17.76
CA ASN A 147 10.84 -23.64 -17.28
C ASN A 147 9.81 -22.67 -16.69
N ILE A 148 10.11 -21.36 -16.62
CA ILE A 148 9.20 -20.36 -16.04
C ILE A 148 7.98 -20.19 -16.96
N LYS A 149 6.79 -20.32 -16.37
CA LYS A 149 5.52 -20.09 -17.05
C LYS A 149 4.80 -18.90 -16.40
N PRO A 150 4.29 -17.93 -17.18
CA PRO A 150 3.55 -16.82 -16.61
C PRO A 150 2.17 -17.29 -16.16
N VAL A 151 2.02 -17.47 -14.86
CA VAL A 151 0.78 -17.90 -14.21
C VAL A 151 0.33 -16.83 -13.22
N ASP A 152 -0.99 -16.62 -13.12
CA ASP A 152 -1.58 -15.58 -12.28
C ASP A 152 -1.26 -15.82 -10.78
N PRO A 153 -0.72 -14.81 -10.06
CA PRO A 153 -0.41 -14.89 -8.63
C PRO A 153 -1.60 -15.25 -7.73
N VAL A 154 -2.84 -14.97 -8.15
CA VAL A 154 -4.05 -15.33 -7.40
C VAL A 154 -4.32 -16.83 -7.52
N THR A 155 -4.17 -17.39 -8.72
CA THR A 155 -4.33 -18.84 -8.95
C THR A 155 -3.28 -19.66 -8.21
N LEU A 156 -2.08 -19.11 -8.06
CA LEU A 156 -0.99 -19.69 -7.28
C LEU A 156 -1.16 -19.51 -5.75
N GLY A 157 -2.17 -18.73 -5.31
CA GLY A 157 -2.43 -18.44 -3.90
C GLY A 157 -1.37 -17.55 -3.24
N LEU A 158 -0.58 -16.83 -4.02
CA LEU A 158 0.45 -15.90 -3.51
C LEU A 158 -0.15 -14.54 -3.13
N ALA A 159 -1.13 -14.07 -3.90
CA ALA A 159 -1.87 -12.84 -3.66
C ALA A 159 -3.38 -13.09 -3.56
N SER A 160 -4.10 -12.23 -2.84
CA SER A 160 -5.57 -12.21 -2.91
C SER A 160 -6.04 -11.37 -4.09
N GLN A 161 -7.25 -11.64 -4.60
CA GLN A 161 -7.86 -10.87 -5.68
C GLN A 161 -7.89 -9.37 -5.36
N LEU A 162 -8.29 -9.02 -4.14
CA LEU A 162 -8.35 -7.64 -3.66
C LEU A 162 -6.97 -6.95 -3.65
N GLU A 163 -5.91 -7.68 -3.30
CA GLU A 163 -4.54 -7.16 -3.31
C GLU A 163 -4.04 -6.93 -4.74
N LEU A 164 -4.34 -7.85 -5.66
CA LEU A 164 -3.98 -7.71 -7.08
C LEU A 164 -4.69 -6.51 -7.72
N ASP A 165 -6.01 -6.43 -7.60
CA ASP A 165 -6.81 -5.34 -8.18
C ASP A 165 -6.40 -3.97 -7.63
N ALA A 166 -6.06 -3.89 -6.34
CA ALA A 166 -5.58 -2.66 -5.72
C ALA A 166 -4.21 -2.21 -6.26
N VAL A 167 -3.30 -3.15 -6.50
CA VAL A 167 -1.97 -2.87 -7.07
C VAL A 167 -2.09 -2.41 -8.52
N VAL A 168 -2.86 -3.14 -9.34
CA VAL A 168 -3.07 -2.80 -10.76
C VAL A 168 -3.76 -1.44 -10.89
N ARG A 169 -4.84 -1.19 -10.14
CA ARG A 169 -5.55 0.10 -10.18
C ARG A 169 -4.61 1.26 -9.81
N LYS A 170 -3.85 1.12 -8.72
CA LYS A 170 -2.92 2.15 -8.27
C LYS A 170 -1.77 2.38 -9.27
N ALA A 171 -1.29 1.33 -9.90
CA ALA A 171 -0.26 1.41 -10.94
C ALA A 171 -0.78 2.11 -12.20
N ALA A 172 -1.98 1.74 -12.67
CA ALA A 172 -2.64 2.36 -13.81
C ALA A 172 -2.90 3.86 -13.58
N GLU A 173 -3.41 4.24 -12.41
CA GLU A 173 -3.61 5.66 -12.05
C GLU A 173 -2.29 6.45 -12.01
N LYS A 174 -1.22 5.83 -11.52
CA LYS A 174 0.10 6.49 -11.47
C LYS A 174 0.69 6.67 -12.85
N LYS A 175 0.60 5.64 -13.71
CA LYS A 175 1.09 5.70 -15.08
C LYS A 175 0.30 6.71 -15.92
N ALA A 176 -1.02 6.74 -15.80
CA ALA A 176 -1.85 7.77 -16.46
C ALA A 176 -1.42 9.19 -16.07
N LYS A 177 -1.15 9.43 -14.77
CA LYS A 177 -0.63 10.73 -14.30
C LYS A 177 0.78 11.05 -14.82
N GLU A 178 1.63 10.04 -15.00
CA GLU A 178 2.98 10.23 -15.56
C GLU A 178 2.92 10.49 -17.07
N ASP A 179 2.06 9.80 -17.80
CA ASP A 179 1.81 10.01 -19.23
C ASP A 179 1.20 11.39 -19.49
N ASP A 180 0.25 11.84 -18.65
CA ASP A 180 -0.34 13.19 -18.74
C ASP A 180 0.70 14.28 -18.45
N LYS A 181 1.63 14.03 -17.52
CA LYS A 181 2.76 14.94 -17.25
C LYS A 181 3.76 14.96 -18.40
N LEU A 182 4.12 13.81 -18.97
CA LEU A 182 5.02 13.76 -20.13
C LEU A 182 4.42 14.49 -21.34
N LYS A 183 3.10 14.38 -21.55
CA LYS A 183 2.38 15.13 -22.59
C LYS A 183 2.36 16.63 -22.31
N ALA A 184 2.25 17.04 -21.05
CA ALA A 184 2.30 18.45 -20.65
C ALA A 184 3.73 19.04 -20.69
N GLU A 185 4.76 18.22 -20.50
CA GLU A 185 6.18 18.62 -20.50
C GLU A 185 6.82 18.56 -21.89
N GLY A 186 6.09 18.18 -22.95
CA GLY A 186 6.45 18.47 -24.34
C GLY A 186 7.73 17.79 -24.85
N PHE A 187 7.99 16.53 -24.52
CA PHE A 187 9.04 15.76 -25.20
C PHE A 187 8.51 15.19 -26.53
N GLU A 188 8.45 16.02 -27.57
CA GLU A 188 8.42 15.57 -28.96
C GLU A 188 9.84 15.11 -29.34
N GLY A 189 10.18 13.85 -29.00
CA GLY A 189 11.25 13.15 -29.72
C GLY A 189 10.91 13.11 -31.22
N PRO A 190 11.91 13.05 -32.13
CA PRO A 190 11.77 13.44 -33.53
C PRO A 190 10.64 12.65 -34.20
N SER A 191 9.47 13.28 -34.29
CA SER A 191 8.33 12.71 -34.97
C SER A 191 8.64 12.74 -36.46
N LEU A 192 8.36 11.63 -37.16
CA LEU A 192 8.48 11.57 -38.61
C LEU A 192 7.56 12.62 -39.21
N ARG A 193 8.12 13.47 -40.08
CA ARG A 193 7.39 14.55 -40.74
C ARG A 193 6.13 14.00 -41.43
N PRO A 194 5.02 14.76 -41.42
CA PRO A 194 3.78 14.32 -42.04
C PRO A 194 3.98 14.00 -43.52
N ALA A 195 3.33 12.93 -43.99
CA ALA A 195 3.47 12.39 -45.35
C ALA A 195 3.14 13.41 -46.46
N SER A 196 2.52 14.54 -46.14
CA SER A 196 2.26 15.65 -47.07
C SER A 196 3.51 16.41 -47.49
N GLU A 197 4.60 16.37 -46.71
CA GLU A 197 5.85 17.09 -47.02
C GLU A 197 6.88 16.21 -47.76
N THR A 198 6.65 14.90 -47.89
CA THR A 198 7.60 13.97 -48.50
C THR A 198 7.51 13.90 -50.03
N GLY A 199 6.60 14.67 -50.64
CA GLY A 199 6.31 14.63 -52.09
C GLY A 199 6.84 15.81 -52.92
N ALA A 200 7.46 16.82 -52.30
CA ALA A 200 8.03 17.95 -53.04
C ALA A 200 9.46 17.62 -53.45
N PHE A 201 9.64 17.07 -54.65
CA PHE A 201 10.92 17.10 -55.34
C PHE A 201 11.28 18.57 -55.60
N VAL A 202 12.22 19.10 -54.82
CA VAL A 202 12.98 20.29 -55.21
C VAL A 202 14.22 19.76 -55.92
N GLU A 203 14.24 19.86 -57.25
CA GLU A 203 15.48 19.77 -58.02
C GLU A 203 16.35 20.96 -57.60
N ASP A 204 17.38 20.69 -56.78
CA ASP A 204 18.50 21.61 -56.64
C ASP A 204 19.67 21.02 -57.42
N SER A 205 19.89 21.61 -58.58
CA SER A 205 21.02 21.36 -59.47
C SER A 205 22.23 22.13 -58.95
N ASP A 206 23.12 21.44 -58.24
CA ASP A 206 24.53 21.85 -58.19
C ASP A 206 25.43 20.64 -57.92
N GLN A 207 26.18 20.24 -58.94
CA GLN A 207 27.24 19.24 -58.86
C GLN A 207 28.51 19.88 -58.27
N PRO A 208 29.19 19.22 -57.33
CA PRO A 208 30.63 19.33 -57.21
C PRO A 208 31.31 18.09 -57.81
N GLU A 209 32.31 18.37 -58.63
CA GLU A 209 33.17 17.43 -59.37
C GLU A 209 33.82 16.38 -58.46
N TYR A 210 33.95 15.15 -58.99
CA TYR A 210 34.78 14.11 -58.41
C TYR A 210 36.23 14.33 -58.87
N GLU A 211 37.15 14.55 -57.93
CA GLU A 211 38.56 14.22 -58.12
C GLU A 211 38.89 13.01 -57.26
N GLY A 212 39.35 11.95 -57.93
CA GLY A 212 39.71 10.69 -57.32
C GLY A 212 41.01 10.76 -56.52
N ALA A 213 41.06 10.00 -55.43
CA ALA A 213 42.31 9.47 -54.91
C ALA A 213 42.04 8.06 -54.36
N GLU A 214 42.65 7.10 -55.05
CA GLU A 214 42.64 5.68 -54.81
C GLU A 214 43.30 5.34 -53.47
N HIS A 215 42.71 4.44 -52.68
CA HIS A 215 43.50 3.40 -52.03
C HIS A 215 42.67 2.14 -51.78
N ALA A 216 43.13 1.06 -52.39
CA ALA A 216 42.56 -0.28 -52.37
C ALA A 216 42.69 -0.97 -51.00
N PRO A 217 41.88 -2.02 -50.73
CA PRO A 217 41.98 -2.84 -49.54
C PRO A 217 43.05 -3.92 -49.70
N GLN A 218 43.72 -4.33 -48.62
CA GLN A 218 44.42 -5.61 -48.61
C GLN A 218 43.89 -6.51 -47.50
N ALA A 219 43.23 -7.57 -47.97
CA ALA A 219 42.96 -8.80 -47.24
C ALA A 219 44.27 -9.57 -46.97
N GLY A 220 44.24 -10.43 -45.94
CA GLY A 220 45.39 -11.12 -45.40
C GLY A 220 45.98 -12.24 -46.25
N VAL A 221 47.05 -12.84 -45.73
CA VAL A 221 47.65 -14.09 -46.19
C VAL A 221 48.18 -14.87 -44.98
N GLU A 222 47.88 -16.17 -44.99
CA GLU A 222 48.36 -17.29 -44.16
C GLU A 222 49.87 -17.62 -44.35
N ALA A 223 50.30 -18.65 -43.60
CA ALA A 223 51.53 -19.48 -43.67
C ALA A 223 52.57 -19.14 -42.59
N ASP A 224 52.88 -20.03 -41.62
CA ASP A 224 53.75 -21.23 -41.71
C ASP A 224 55.16 -20.83 -42.23
N GLU A 225 56.31 -21.17 -41.63
CA GLU A 225 56.76 -22.36 -40.90
C GLU A 225 58.15 -22.04 -40.25
N ASP A 226 58.71 -23.03 -39.54
CA ASP A 226 60.04 -23.18 -38.88
C ASP A 226 60.22 -22.75 -37.41
#